data_AF-A0A1B6EG91-F1
#
_entry.id   AF-A0A1B6EG91-F1
#
_cell.length_a   1.000
_cell.length_b   1.000
_cell.length_c   1.000
_cell.angle_alpha   90.00
_cell.angle_beta   90.00
_cell.angle_gamma   90.00
#
_symmetry.space_group_name_H-M   'P 1'
#
loop_
_entity.id
_entity.type
_entity.pdbx_description
1 polymer ?
#
loop_
_entity_poly.entity_id
_entity_poly.type
_entity_poly.pdbx_seq_one_letter_code
_entity_poly.pdbx_strand_id
1 'polypeptide(L)'
;MAWEDTKKATSFKTSYPHLKVLLTVGGWTEGSKNFSLIASTANSRKIFVESVVKLLREHNFDGLDINWQHPGQRGGDPKDKSTFPLLLKDLKEEFNKHNLLLTILINGKKFHLDAGIDFQAVTQHVDWINYITYAFNGPWENKTACSSPMRSKDQNNVVSFANILY
;
A
#
# COMPACT_ATOMS: atom_id res chain seq x y z
N MET A 1 15.16 -6.49 8.90
CA MET A 1 15.58 -5.09 9.08
C MET A 1 16.04 -4.94 10.52
N ALA A 2 17.21 -4.36 10.79
CA ALA A 2 17.63 -4.11 12.16
C ALA A 2 16.92 -2.84 12.66
N TRP A 3 16.34 -2.85 13.87
CA TRP A 3 15.62 -1.69 14.40
C TRP A 3 16.51 -0.46 14.62
N GLU A 4 17.82 -0.65 14.71
CA GLU A 4 18.78 0.45 14.74
C GLU A 4 18.77 1.28 13.45
N ASP A 5 18.55 0.67 12.29
CA ASP A 5 18.42 1.39 11.02
C ASP A 5 17.13 2.24 10.99
N THR A 6 16.05 1.75 11.61
CA THR A 6 14.78 2.49 11.65
C THR A 6 14.85 3.74 12.53
N LYS A 7 15.56 3.67 13.65
CA LYS A 7 15.82 4.85 14.51
C LYS A 7 16.67 5.88 13.78
N LYS A 8 17.62 5.44 12.95
CA LYS A 8 18.43 6.35 12.12
C LYS A 8 17.57 7.07 11.08
N ALA A 9 16.57 6.41 10.49
CA ALA A 9 15.66 7.06 9.55
C ALA A 9 14.82 8.15 10.23
N THR A 10 14.24 7.87 11.39
CA THR A 10 13.38 8.84 12.10
C THR A 10 14.17 9.95 12.78
N SER A 11 15.47 9.77 13.08
CA SER A 11 16.32 10.80 13.69
C SER A 11 16.63 11.98 12.76
N PHE A 12 16.52 11.82 11.44
CA PHE A 12 16.67 12.95 10.49
C PHE A 12 15.66 14.07 10.73
N LYS A 13 14.53 13.78 11.39
CA LYS A 13 13.53 14.78 11.76
C LYS A 13 14.05 15.82 12.76
N THR A 14 15.09 15.52 13.53
CA THR A 14 15.75 16.49 14.42
C THR A 14 16.38 17.63 13.61
N SER A 15 16.97 17.31 12.45
CA SER A 15 17.58 18.29 11.55
C SER A 15 16.57 18.90 10.58
N TYR A 16 15.51 18.15 10.24
CA TYR A 16 14.47 18.55 9.29
C TYR A 16 13.08 18.38 9.92
N PRO A 17 12.60 19.33 10.75
CA PRO A 17 11.35 19.16 11.51
C PRO A 17 10.08 18.98 10.66
N HIS A 18 10.14 19.35 9.37
CA HIS A 18 9.05 19.18 8.40
C HIS A 18 9.04 17.79 7.74
N LEU A 19 10.13 17.02 7.87
CA LEU A 19 10.25 15.69 7.28
C LEU A 19 9.26 14.72 7.94
N LYS A 20 8.54 13.96 7.12
CA LYS A 20 7.68 12.86 7.53
C LYS A 20 8.32 11.54 7.14
N VAL A 21 8.45 10.62 8.10
CA VAL A 21 9.04 9.31 7.89
C VAL A 21 7.98 8.26 8.15
N LEU A 22 7.61 7.50 7.11
CA LEU A 22 6.59 6.46 7.18
C LEU A 22 7.25 5.08 7.15
N LEU A 23 6.63 4.11 7.82
CA LEU A 23 7.01 2.70 7.73
C LEU A 23 6.19 2.02 6.64
N THR A 24 6.84 1.41 5.65
CA THR A 24 6.15 0.56 4.68
C THR A 24 6.06 -0.89 5.16
N VAL A 25 4.88 -1.50 5.05
CA VAL A 25 4.66 -2.93 5.30
C VAL A 25 4.22 -3.64 4.01
N GLY A 26 4.78 -4.82 3.76
CA GLY A 26 4.46 -5.65 2.60
C GLY A 26 5.57 -5.64 1.55
N GLY A 27 5.21 -5.33 0.31
CA GLY A 27 6.07 -5.46 -0.86
C GLY A 27 5.93 -6.81 -1.56
N TRP A 28 6.53 -6.92 -2.74
CA TRP A 28 6.40 -8.09 -3.62
C TRP A 28 6.73 -9.42 -2.92
N THR A 29 7.81 -9.46 -2.13
CA THR A 29 8.28 -10.70 -1.49
C THR A 29 7.37 -11.19 -0.36
N GLU A 30 6.63 -10.30 0.31
CA GLU A 30 5.68 -10.68 1.37
C GLU A 30 4.49 -11.51 0.84
N GLY A 31 4.17 -11.35 -0.45
CA GLY A 31 3.00 -12.00 -1.03
C GLY A 31 1.70 -11.31 -0.60
N SER A 32 0.60 -12.07 -0.59
CA SER A 32 -0.75 -11.54 -0.37
C SER A 32 -1.54 -12.27 0.72
N LYS A 33 -1.21 -13.55 0.97
CA LYS A 33 -1.96 -14.40 1.91
C LYS A 33 -2.08 -13.80 3.32
N ASN A 34 -0.99 -13.28 3.87
CA ASN A 34 -1.00 -12.71 5.23
C ASN A 34 -1.88 -11.46 5.31
N PHE A 35 -1.81 -10.57 4.31
CA PHE A 35 -2.69 -9.40 4.25
C PHE A 35 -4.16 -9.77 4.10
N SER A 36 -4.47 -10.77 3.26
CA SER A 36 -5.83 -11.28 3.11
C SER A 36 -6.40 -11.80 4.44
N LEU A 37 -5.60 -12.57 5.19
CA LEU A 37 -5.98 -13.04 6.53
C LEU A 37 -6.18 -11.87 7.51
N ILE A 38 -5.28 -10.89 7.51
CA ILE A 38 -5.39 -9.68 8.36
C ILE A 38 -6.70 -8.93 8.07
N ALA A 39 -7.02 -8.67 6.80
CA ALA A 39 -8.20 -7.92 6.40
C ALA A 39 -9.52 -8.68 6.63
N SER A 40 -9.49 -10.01 6.64
CA SER A 40 -10.68 -10.87 6.57
C SER A 40 -11.69 -10.72 7.71
N THR A 41 -11.26 -10.41 8.94
CA THR A 41 -12.15 -10.31 10.11
C THR A 41 -11.93 -9.05 10.92
N ALA A 42 -12.96 -8.56 11.61
CA ALA A 42 -12.82 -7.39 12.49
C ALA A 42 -11.76 -7.61 13.59
N ASN A 43 -11.67 -8.83 14.13
CA ASN A 43 -10.70 -9.16 15.18
C ASN A 43 -9.25 -9.13 14.66
N SER A 44 -8.98 -9.73 13.50
CA SER A 44 -7.64 -9.72 12.91
C SER A 44 -7.19 -8.31 12.52
N ARG A 45 -8.10 -7.48 11.99
CA ARG A 45 -7.82 -6.07 11.68
C ARG A 45 -7.51 -5.27 12.94
N LYS A 46 -8.31 -5.43 14.00
CA LYS A 46 -8.05 -4.78 15.30
C LYS A 46 -6.66 -5.11 15.84
N ILE A 47 -6.29 -6.38 15.88
CA ILE A 47 -4.96 -6.82 16.35
C ILE A 47 -3.84 -6.16 15.53
N PHE A 48 -4.00 -6.12 14.20
CA PHE A 48 -3.03 -5.49 13.32
C PHE A 48 -2.92 -3.97 13.56
N VAL A 49 -4.05 -3.26 13.65
CA VAL A 49 -4.10 -1.82 13.93
C VAL A 49 -3.38 -1.48 15.23
N GLU A 50 -3.71 -2.20 16.32
CA GLU A 50 -3.09 -2.00 17.63
C GLU A 50 -1.57 -2.25 17.60
N SER A 51 -1.16 -3.32 16.92
CA SER A 51 0.26 -3.66 16.74
C SER A 51 1.02 -2.58 15.97
N VAL A 52 0.44 -2.07 14.88
CA VAL A 52 1.04 -1.02 14.06
C VAL A 52 1.17 0.27 14.86
N VAL A 53 0.12 0.72 15.54
CA VAL A 53 0.18 1.97 16.33
C VAL A 53 1.29 1.88 17.38
N LYS A 54 1.38 0.75 18.09
CA LYS A 54 2.46 0.53 19.06
C LYS A 54 3.84 0.67 18.39
N LEU A 55 4.06 -0.01 17.27
CA LEU A 55 5.33 0.01 16.55
C LEU A 55 5.70 1.42 16.05
N LEU A 56 4.74 2.14 15.46
CA LEU A 56 4.98 3.49 14.95
C LEU A 56 5.36 4.46 16.06
N ARG A 57 4.73 4.35 17.24
CA ARG A 57 5.07 5.17 18.41
C ARG A 57 6.43 4.83 18.99
N GLU A 58 6.73 3.55 19.15
CA GLU A 58 8.00 3.07 19.70
C GLU A 58 9.20 3.57 18.89
N HIS A 59 9.05 3.68 17.56
CA HIS A 59 10.14 4.08 16.66
C HIS A 59 10.00 5.50 16.10
N ASN A 60 9.06 6.29 16.59
CA ASN A 60 8.83 7.69 16.20
C ASN A 60 8.56 7.88 14.70
N PHE A 61 7.78 6.98 14.08
CA PHE A 61 7.29 7.15 12.71
C PHE A 61 6.09 8.10 12.66
N ASP A 62 5.91 8.78 11.54
CA ASP A 62 4.78 9.68 11.29
C ASP A 62 3.59 8.98 10.64
N GLY A 63 3.71 7.71 10.27
CA GLY A 63 2.63 6.98 9.60
C GLY A 63 3.04 5.64 9.01
N LEU A 64 2.09 5.03 8.32
CA LEU A 64 2.20 3.73 7.65
C LEU A 64 1.96 3.87 6.14
N ASP A 65 2.71 3.12 5.35
CA ASP A 65 2.44 2.84 3.94
C ASP A 65 2.13 1.34 3.77
N ILE A 66 0.93 1.00 3.29
CA ILE A 66 0.59 -0.40 2.99
C ILE A 66 0.91 -0.70 1.54
N ASN A 67 1.88 -1.59 1.35
CA ASN A 67 2.30 -2.10 0.05
C ASN A 67 1.82 -3.54 -0.14
N TRP A 68 0.50 -3.74 -0.21
CA TRP A 68 -0.10 -5.05 -0.43
C TRP A 68 -0.10 -5.39 -1.92
N GLN A 69 0.71 -6.39 -2.33
CA GLN A 69 0.84 -6.82 -3.72
C GLN A 69 0.38 -8.28 -3.96
N HIS A 70 -0.87 -8.55 -4.33
CA HIS A 70 -2.00 -7.63 -4.49
C HIS A 70 -3.27 -8.28 -3.91
N PRO A 71 -4.24 -7.50 -3.40
CA PRO A 71 -5.56 -8.00 -3.03
C PRO A 71 -6.17 -8.91 -4.11
N GLY A 72 -6.73 -10.05 -3.72
CA GLY A 72 -7.39 -10.99 -4.64
C GLY A 72 -6.44 -11.84 -5.50
N GLN A 73 -5.12 -11.76 -5.27
CA GLN A 73 -4.11 -12.44 -6.06
C GLN A 73 -2.99 -13.01 -5.17
N ARG A 74 -2.10 -13.84 -5.73
CA ARG A 74 -0.87 -14.32 -5.07
C ARG A 74 -1.11 -14.94 -3.67
N GLY A 75 -2.18 -15.73 -3.55
CA GLY A 75 -2.60 -16.36 -2.30
C GLY A 75 -3.60 -15.56 -1.46
N GLY A 76 -4.07 -14.42 -1.97
CA GLY A 76 -5.23 -13.68 -1.42
C GLY A 76 -6.58 -14.22 -1.93
N ASP A 77 -7.66 -13.68 -1.38
CA ASP A 77 -9.06 -14.06 -1.63
C ASP A 77 -9.77 -12.97 -2.46
N PRO A 78 -10.66 -13.30 -3.43
CA PRO A 78 -11.43 -12.27 -4.16
C PRO A 78 -12.18 -11.28 -3.26
N LYS A 79 -12.55 -11.68 -2.04
CA LYS A 79 -13.17 -10.82 -1.02
C LYS A 79 -12.24 -9.71 -0.54
N ASP A 80 -10.93 -9.80 -0.78
CA ASP A 80 -9.95 -8.76 -0.47
C ASP A 80 -10.36 -7.39 -1.03
N LYS A 81 -11.06 -7.37 -2.18
CA LYS A 81 -11.62 -6.14 -2.76
C LYS A 81 -12.57 -5.40 -1.82
N SER A 82 -13.35 -6.15 -1.03
CA SER A 82 -14.29 -5.62 -0.05
C SER A 82 -13.71 -5.49 1.36
N THR A 83 -12.72 -6.30 1.73
CA THR A 83 -12.14 -6.28 3.08
C THR A 83 -10.96 -5.33 3.21
N PHE A 84 -10.24 -5.04 2.13
CA PHE A 84 -9.13 -4.08 2.16
C PHE A 84 -9.59 -2.66 2.57
N PRO A 85 -10.69 -2.09 2.04
CA PRO A 85 -11.20 -0.82 2.52
C PRO A 85 -11.55 -0.83 4.01
N LEU A 86 -12.04 -1.96 4.55
CA LEU A 86 -12.35 -2.07 5.99
C LEU A 86 -11.08 -2.00 6.85
N LEU A 87 -9.96 -2.58 6.39
CA LEU A 87 -8.66 -2.43 7.04
C LEU A 87 -8.17 -0.99 7.04
N LEU A 88 -8.32 -0.30 5.90
CA LEU A 88 -7.93 1.10 5.80
C LEU A 88 -8.80 2.00 6.68
N LYS A 89 -10.10 1.72 6.75
CA LYS A 89 -11.03 2.40 7.65
C LYS A 89 -10.58 2.26 9.11
N ASP A 90 -10.38 1.02 9.57
CA ASP A 90 -10.01 0.74 10.97
C ASP A 90 -8.65 1.40 11.32
N LEU A 91 -7.68 1.38 10.39
CA LEU A 91 -6.41 2.09 10.55
C LEU A 91 -6.59 3.60 10.61
N LYS A 92 -7.35 4.21 9.69
CA LYS A 92 -7.51 5.67 9.60
C LYS A 92 -8.24 6.22 10.83
N GLU A 93 -9.27 5.52 11.31
CA GLU A 93 -9.98 5.88 12.54
C GLU A 93 -9.05 5.93 13.75
N GLU A 94 -8.16 4.95 13.88
CA GLU A 94 -7.18 4.96 14.96
C GLU A 94 -6.09 6.01 14.73
N PHE A 95 -5.55 6.11 13.52
CA PHE A 95 -4.46 7.03 13.18
C PHE A 95 -4.85 8.50 13.38
N ASN A 96 -6.11 8.87 13.15
CA ASN A 96 -6.61 10.21 13.41
C ASN A 96 -6.51 10.60 14.90
N LYS A 97 -6.65 9.64 15.83
CA LYS A 97 -6.46 9.87 17.28
C LYS A 97 -5.00 10.13 17.62
N HIS A 98 -4.09 9.65 16.77
CA HIS A 98 -2.65 9.68 16.97
C HIS A 98 -1.91 10.72 16.11
N ASN A 99 -2.63 11.42 15.22
CA ASN A 99 -2.06 12.30 14.20
C ASN A 99 -1.02 11.57 13.32
N LEU A 100 -1.35 10.35 12.90
CA LEU A 100 -0.52 9.52 12.02
C LEU A 100 -1.06 9.56 10.58
N LEU A 101 -0.15 9.47 9.62
CA LEU A 101 -0.46 9.39 8.19
C LEU A 101 -0.71 7.93 7.78
N LEU A 102 -1.68 7.71 6.91
CA LEU A 102 -1.94 6.42 6.28
C LEU A 102 -1.89 6.59 4.77
N THR A 103 -1.00 5.82 4.15
CA THR A 103 -0.82 5.80 2.70
C THR A 103 -0.84 4.36 2.22
N ILE A 104 -1.07 4.20 0.93
CA ILE A 104 -1.02 2.88 0.31
C ILE A 104 -0.29 2.95 -1.00
N LEU A 105 0.19 1.79 -1.44
CA LEU A 105 0.78 1.62 -2.74
C LEU A 105 -0.07 0.68 -3.60
N ILE A 106 -0.44 1.14 -4.79
CA ILE A 106 -1.30 0.42 -5.75
C ILE A 106 -0.57 0.24 -7.08
N ASN A 107 -0.64 -0.97 -7.65
CA ASN A 107 -0.06 -1.24 -8.96
C ASN A 107 -0.96 -0.73 -10.10
N GLY A 108 -0.39 0.06 -11.01
CA GLY A 108 -1.13 0.69 -12.10
C GLY A 108 -1.60 -0.25 -13.23
N LYS A 109 -1.23 -1.53 -13.24
CA LYS A 109 -1.75 -2.47 -14.24
C LYS A 109 -3.23 -2.77 -13.98
N LYS A 110 -4.08 -2.53 -14.99
CA LYS A 110 -5.53 -2.74 -14.93
C LYS A 110 -5.94 -4.09 -14.34
N PHE A 111 -5.24 -5.17 -14.69
CA PHE A 111 -5.53 -6.51 -14.16
C PHE A 111 -5.44 -6.61 -12.63
N HIS A 112 -4.50 -5.92 -11.99
CA HIS A 112 -4.39 -5.92 -10.51
C HIS A 112 -5.53 -5.10 -9.87
N LEU A 113 -5.93 -4.01 -10.53
CA LEU A 113 -6.99 -3.12 -10.06
C LEU A 113 -8.36 -3.80 -10.10
N ASP A 114 -8.69 -4.38 -11.25
CA ASP A 114 -9.99 -5.02 -11.47
C ASP A 114 -10.21 -6.16 -10.47
N ALA A 115 -9.16 -6.93 -10.18
CA ALA A 115 -9.19 -8.09 -9.30
C ALA A 115 -9.42 -7.73 -7.82
N GLY A 116 -8.88 -6.61 -7.33
CA GLY A 116 -8.68 -6.44 -5.89
C GLY A 116 -8.88 -5.06 -5.32
N ILE A 117 -9.12 -4.02 -6.14
CA ILE A 117 -9.17 -2.64 -5.66
C ILE A 117 -10.56 -2.04 -5.89
N ASP A 118 -11.20 -1.60 -4.81
CA ASP A 118 -12.33 -0.67 -4.84
C ASP A 118 -11.81 0.75 -4.60
N PHE A 119 -11.55 1.49 -5.68
CA PHE A 119 -10.94 2.82 -5.58
C PHE A 119 -11.77 3.82 -4.78
N GLN A 120 -13.10 3.77 -4.91
CA GLN A 120 -13.97 4.71 -4.22
C GLN A 120 -13.92 4.46 -2.71
N ALA A 121 -13.97 3.19 -2.28
CA ALA A 121 -13.91 2.87 -0.87
C ALA A 121 -12.52 3.12 -0.27
N VAL A 122 -11.45 2.82 -1.03
CA VAL A 122 -10.07 2.98 -0.57
C VAL A 122 -9.67 4.45 -0.39
N THR A 123 -10.04 5.31 -1.33
CA THR A 123 -9.67 6.75 -1.32
C THR A 123 -10.28 7.53 -0.15
N GLN A 124 -11.35 7.03 0.47
CA GLN A 124 -11.98 7.65 1.64
C GLN A 124 -11.15 7.50 2.93
N HIS A 125 -10.16 6.61 2.95
CA HIS A 125 -9.49 6.19 4.17
C HIS A 125 -7.97 6.40 4.17
N VAL A 126 -7.41 7.07 3.16
CA VAL A 126 -5.96 7.28 3.03
C VAL A 126 -5.65 8.76 2.80
N ASP A 127 -4.49 9.21 3.24
CA ASP A 127 -4.01 10.59 3.01
C ASP A 127 -3.58 10.79 1.55
N TRP A 128 -2.94 9.78 0.95
CA TRP A 128 -2.69 9.71 -0.49
C TRP A 128 -2.37 8.27 -0.93
N ILE A 129 -2.29 8.08 -2.25
CA ILE A 129 -1.96 6.81 -2.89
C ILE A 129 -0.66 6.97 -3.69
N ASN A 130 0.28 6.06 -3.47
CA ASN A 130 1.49 5.89 -4.26
C ASN A 130 1.23 4.90 -5.39
N TYR A 131 1.27 5.35 -6.64
CA TYR A 131 1.02 4.46 -7.78
C TYR A 131 2.33 3.84 -8.29
N ILE A 132 2.36 2.50 -8.44
CA ILE A 132 3.44 1.84 -9.17
C ILE A 132 3.17 2.02 -10.66
N THR A 133 3.84 3.02 -11.24
CA THR A 133 3.81 3.33 -12.67
C THR A 133 5.05 2.82 -13.40
N TYR A 134 5.68 1.78 -12.89
CA TYR A 134 6.85 1.08 -13.46
C TYR A 134 6.64 -0.43 -13.37
N ALA A 135 7.58 -1.23 -13.92
CA ALA A 135 7.42 -2.68 -14.05
C ALA A 135 6.17 -3.09 -14.84
N PHE A 136 5.72 -2.23 -15.77
CA PHE A 136 4.67 -2.55 -16.73
C PHE A 136 5.11 -3.70 -17.64
N ASN A 137 6.38 -3.68 -18.06
CA ASN A 137 7.02 -4.74 -18.82
C ASN A 137 8.33 -5.15 -18.15
N GLY A 138 8.74 -6.40 -18.36
CA GLY A 138 9.94 -6.97 -17.76
C GLY A 138 10.35 -8.30 -18.40
N PRO A 139 11.37 -8.99 -17.87
CA PRO A 139 11.92 -10.21 -18.45
C PRO A 139 10.96 -11.42 -18.44
N TRP A 140 9.80 -11.30 -17.79
CA TRP A 140 8.73 -12.31 -17.81
C TRP A 140 7.82 -12.22 -19.05
N GLU A 141 7.99 -11.20 -19.90
CA GLU A 141 7.23 -11.04 -21.14
C GLU A 141 7.95 -11.67 -22.34
N ASN A 142 7.20 -12.10 -23.35
CA ASN A 142 7.76 -12.68 -24.58
C ASN A 142 8.33 -11.64 -25.55
N LYS A 143 8.25 -10.34 -25.22
CA LYS A 143 8.72 -9.23 -26.05
C LYS A 143 9.35 -8.15 -25.19
N THR A 144 10.43 -7.54 -25.69
CA THR A 144 11.04 -6.36 -25.05
C THR A 144 10.13 -5.15 -25.19
N ALA A 145 9.89 -4.45 -24.08
CA ALA A 145 9.14 -3.21 -24.05
C ALA A 145 9.62 -2.33 -22.88
N CYS A 146 9.27 -1.04 -22.91
CA CYS A 146 9.63 -0.08 -21.86
C CYS A 146 8.98 -0.49 -20.53
N SER A 147 9.72 -0.41 -19.41
CA SER A 147 9.20 -0.78 -18.09
C SER A 147 8.24 0.25 -17.50
N SER A 148 8.34 1.52 -17.91
CA SER A 148 7.51 2.63 -17.44
C SER A 148 7.07 3.53 -18.62
N PRO A 149 6.30 3.00 -19.58
CA PRO A 149 5.86 3.78 -20.71
C PRO A 149 4.77 4.76 -20.28
N MET A 150 4.94 6.05 -20.57
CA MET A 150 3.88 7.04 -20.37
C MET A 150 2.64 6.71 -21.23
N ARG A 151 2.86 6.27 -22.47
CA ARG A 151 1.83 5.81 -23.42
C ARG A 151 2.28 4.51 -24.08
N SER A 152 1.33 3.62 -24.37
CA SER A 152 1.54 2.38 -25.11
C SER A 152 0.32 2.09 -25.98
N LYS A 153 0.46 1.16 -26.95
CA LYS A 153 -0.67 0.65 -27.74
C LYS A 153 -1.54 -0.32 -26.94
N ASP A 154 -0.98 -0.91 -25.88
CA ASP A 154 -1.70 -1.76 -24.92
C ASP A 154 -2.07 -0.97 -23.65
N GLN A 155 -2.71 -1.65 -22.69
CA GLN A 155 -3.12 -1.06 -21.41
C GLN A 155 -1.98 -0.97 -20.37
N ASN A 156 -0.76 -1.40 -20.72
CA ASN A 156 0.39 -1.42 -19.81
C ASN A 156 1.13 -0.07 -19.84
N ASN A 157 0.44 1.03 -19.52
CA ASN A 157 1.02 2.37 -19.50
C ASN A 157 0.34 3.30 -18.49
N VAL A 158 1.01 4.42 -18.19
CA VAL A 158 0.56 5.39 -17.17
C VAL A 158 -0.76 6.07 -17.53
N VAL A 159 -0.97 6.43 -18.80
CA VAL A 159 -2.21 7.11 -19.23
C VAL A 159 -3.41 6.17 -19.14
N SER A 160 -3.27 4.91 -19.55
CA SER A 160 -4.33 3.90 -19.42
C SER A 160 -4.72 3.67 -17.97
N PHE A 161 -3.76 3.75 -17.04
CA PHE A 161 -4.04 3.72 -15.61
C PHE A 161 -4.83 4.95 -15.14
N ALA A 162 -4.37 6.16 -15.48
CA ALA A 162 -5.00 7.40 -15.04
C ALA A 162 -6.48 7.50 -15.47
N ASN A 163 -6.81 6.96 -16.65
CA ASN A 163 -8.19 6.89 -17.15
C ASN A 163 -9.09 5.92 -16.38
N ILE A 164 -8.57 5.09 -15.47
CA ILE A 164 -9.37 4.22 -14.59
C ILE A 164 -9.87 5.00 -13.36
N LEU A 165 -9.25 6.14 -13.06
CA LEU A 165 -9.57 6.98 -11.91
C LEU A 165 -10.70 7.99 -12.19
N TYR A 166 -11.13 8.14 -13.44
CA TYR A 166 -12.17 9.05 -13.93
C TYR A 166 -13.23 8.28 -14.71
#